data_AF-A0A838WKW2-F1
#
_entry.id   AF-A0A838WKW2-F1
#
_cell.length_a   1.000
_cell.length_b   1.000
_cell.length_c   1.000
_cell.angle_alpha   90.00
_cell.angle_beta   90.00
_cell.angle_gamma   90.00
#
_symmetry.space_group_name_H-M   'P 1'
#
loop_
_entity.id
_entity.type
_entity.pdbx_description
1 polymer ?
#
loop_
_entity_poly.entity_id
_entity_poly.type
_entity_poly.pdbx_seq_one_letter_code
_entity_poly.pdbx_strand_id
1 'polypeptide(L)'
;MSSRRRFRRARGVMRPKLQALQQGWEEMQHRVWTDRKRLFYVVQMSLFIWFLHLLHIWMFIVALRAWPPFVASLGLAPLAILAGLLPLTFAGVGTRDAALIFFFKDYFAAPTGAALGLLCTLRYVIPAVAGIPFFTRYLAYSRSPART
;
A
#
# COMPACT_ATOMS: atom_id res chain seq x y z
N MET A 1 -36.95 14.97 22.97
CA MET A 1 -37.34 14.74 21.53
C MET A 1 -36.25 15.08 20.48
N SER A 2 -34.96 15.18 20.84
CA SER A 2 -33.88 15.59 19.90
C SER A 2 -33.07 14.42 19.27
N SER A 3 -32.99 13.26 19.94
CA SER A 3 -32.12 12.14 19.54
C SER A 3 -32.56 11.39 18.25
N ARG A 4 -33.88 11.22 18.02
CA ARG A 4 -34.40 10.44 16.86
C ARG A 4 -34.16 11.10 15.48
N ARG A 5 -33.95 12.42 15.42
CA ARG A 5 -33.75 13.15 14.15
C ARG A 5 -32.34 12.95 13.59
N ARG A 6 -31.32 12.75 14.44
CA ARG A 6 -29.92 12.60 14.03
C ARG A 6 -29.68 11.24 13.33
N PHE A 7 -30.33 10.19 13.81
CA PHE A 7 -30.25 8.84 13.23
C PHE A 7 -30.92 8.73 11.85
N ARG A 8 -32.03 9.47 11.63
CA ARG A 8 -32.74 9.48 10.33
C ARG A 8 -31.96 10.24 9.24
N ARG A 9 -31.18 11.26 9.62
CA ARG A 9 -30.32 12.04 8.70
C ARG A 9 -29.11 11.23 8.21
N ALA A 10 -28.51 10.39 9.07
CA ALA A 10 -27.38 9.53 8.71
C ALA A 10 -27.73 8.47 7.64
N ARG A 11 -28.92 7.86 7.70
CA ARG A 11 -29.40 6.92 6.66
C ARG A 11 -29.66 7.60 5.31
N GLY A 12 -30.01 8.88 5.30
CA GLY A 12 -30.27 9.64 4.07
C GLY A 12 -29.00 9.97 3.27
N VAL A 13 -27.85 10.14 3.93
CA VAL A 13 -26.57 10.51 3.29
C VAL A 13 -25.78 9.29 2.82
N MET A 14 -25.96 8.11 3.44
CA MET A 14 -25.28 6.88 3.01
C MET A 14 -25.81 6.32 1.68
N ARG A 15 -27.12 6.43 1.42
CA ARG A 15 -27.74 5.94 0.17
C ARG A 15 -27.15 6.54 -1.10
N PRO A 16 -27.02 7.87 -1.25
CA PRO A 16 -26.43 8.45 -2.46
C PRO A 16 -24.93 8.12 -2.60
N LYS A 17 -24.19 7.99 -1.49
CA LYS A 17 -22.77 7.56 -1.53
C LYS A 17 -22.62 6.11 -2.00
N LEU A 18 -23.50 5.21 -1.55
CA LEU A 18 -23.53 3.82 -2.00
C LEU A 18 -23.89 3.71 -3.49
N GLN A 19 -24.86 4.51 -3.95
CA GLN A 19 -25.23 4.56 -5.37
C GLN A 19 -24.10 5.10 -6.24
N ALA A 20 -23.42 6.17 -5.81
CA ALA A 20 -22.25 6.69 -6.52
C ALA A 20 -21.10 5.66 -6.58
N LEU A 21 -20.88 4.90 -5.51
CA LEU A 21 -19.88 3.83 -5.48
C LEU A 21 -20.27 2.68 -6.41
N GLN A 22 -21.55 2.27 -6.44
CA GLN A 22 -22.05 1.25 -7.36
C GLN A 22 -21.91 1.68 -8.82
N GLN A 23 -22.34 2.90 -9.16
CA GLN A 23 -22.21 3.44 -10.52
C GLN A 23 -20.75 3.53 -10.96
N GLY A 24 -19.87 4.05 -10.10
CA GLY A 24 -18.43 4.10 -10.40
C GLY A 24 -17.81 2.70 -10.56
N TRP A 25 -18.27 1.73 -9.78
CA TRP A 25 -17.83 0.33 -9.89
C TRP A 25 -18.26 -0.29 -11.22
N GLU A 26 -19.53 -0.12 -11.60
CA GLU A 26 -20.08 -0.62 -12.86
C GLU A 26 -19.37 0.02 -14.07
N GLU A 27 -19.12 1.33 -14.04
CA GLU A 27 -18.37 2.04 -15.08
C GLU A 27 -16.91 1.54 -15.18
N MET A 28 -16.24 1.34 -14.05
CA MET A 28 -14.87 0.82 -14.04
C MET A 28 -14.83 -0.58 -14.64
N GLN A 29 -15.75 -1.45 -14.24
CA GLN A 29 -15.82 -2.82 -14.74
C GLN A 29 -16.08 -2.80 -16.26
N HIS A 30 -17.06 -2.04 -16.74
CA HIS A 30 -17.32 -1.92 -18.18
C HIS A 30 -16.05 -1.48 -18.96
N ARG A 31 -15.33 -0.46 -18.49
CA ARG A 31 -14.09 0.03 -19.14
C ARG A 31 -12.97 -1.01 -19.13
N VAL A 32 -12.83 -1.77 -18.05
CA VAL A 32 -11.84 -2.84 -17.92
C VAL A 32 -12.11 -3.98 -18.89
N TRP A 33 -13.38 -4.35 -19.08
CA TRP A 33 -13.76 -5.46 -19.96
C TRP A 33 -13.81 -5.07 -21.44
N THR A 34 -13.99 -3.78 -21.77
CA THR A 34 -14.05 -3.29 -23.16
C THR A 34 -12.67 -3.26 -23.83
N ASP A 35 -11.60 -2.94 -23.10
CA ASP A 35 -10.25 -2.80 -23.66
C ASP A 35 -9.29 -3.86 -23.11
N ARG A 36 -9.26 -5.02 -23.78
CA ARG A 36 -8.38 -6.15 -23.44
C ARG A 36 -6.89 -5.80 -23.51
N LYS A 37 -6.49 -4.89 -24.41
CA LYS A 37 -5.08 -4.46 -24.55
C LYS A 37 -4.68 -3.65 -23.34
N ARG A 38 -5.50 -2.67 -22.95
CA ARG A 38 -5.27 -1.88 -21.74
C ARG A 38 -5.26 -2.73 -20.48
N LEU A 39 -6.17 -3.70 -20.36
CA LEU A 39 -6.16 -4.65 -19.26
C LEU A 39 -4.84 -5.43 -19.18
N PHE A 40 -4.36 -5.95 -20.32
CA PHE A 40 -3.09 -6.65 -20.38
C PHE A 40 -1.92 -5.78 -19.90
N TYR A 41 -1.83 -4.53 -20.38
CA TYR A 41 -0.79 -3.60 -19.93
C TYR A 41 -0.86 -3.31 -18.43
N VAL A 42 -2.06 -3.09 -17.88
CA VAL A 42 -2.24 -2.82 -16.44
C VAL A 42 -1.83 -4.02 -15.60
N VAL A 43 -2.24 -5.23 -15.99
CA VAL A 43 -1.89 -6.47 -15.29
C VAL A 43 -0.38 -6.71 -15.34
N GLN A 44 0.22 -6.62 -16.53
CA GLN A 44 1.65 -6.82 -16.72
C GLN A 44 2.46 -5.80 -15.91
N MET A 45 2.11 -4.51 -16.00
CA MET A 45 2.78 -3.45 -15.24
C MET A 45 2.63 -3.68 -13.73
N SER A 46 1.44 -4.11 -13.28
CA SER A 46 1.19 -4.39 -11.87
C SER A 46 2.02 -5.57 -11.35
N LEU A 47 2.09 -6.66 -12.11
CA LEU A 47 2.94 -7.81 -11.80
C LEU A 47 4.43 -7.43 -11.78
N PHE A 48 4.87 -6.63 -12.75
CA PHE A 48 6.24 -6.14 -12.82
C PHE A 48 6.61 -5.27 -11.61
N ILE A 49 5.74 -4.32 -11.24
CA ILE A 49 5.93 -3.48 -10.06
C ILE A 49 5.96 -4.34 -8.78
N TRP A 50 5.08 -5.35 -8.69
CA TRP A 50 5.08 -6.29 -7.56
C TRP A 50 6.39 -7.06 -7.47
N PHE A 51 6.88 -7.59 -8.59
CA PHE A 51 8.17 -8.28 -8.65
C PHE A 51 9.31 -7.36 -8.20
N LEU A 52 9.37 -6.12 -8.69
CA LEU A 52 10.38 -5.14 -8.26
C LEU A 52 10.30 -4.85 -6.75
N HIS A 53 9.09 -4.81 -6.17
CA HIS A 53 8.94 -4.66 -4.72
C HIS A 53 9.53 -5.84 -3.95
N LEU A 54 9.29 -7.07 -4.41
CA LEU A 54 9.83 -8.28 -3.77
C LEU A 54 11.35 -8.36 -3.92
N LEU A 55 11.86 -8.04 -5.12
CA LEU A 55 13.29 -7.95 -5.38
C LEU A 55 13.96 -6.93 -4.45
N HIS A 56 13.37 -5.74 -4.29
CA HIS A 56 13.88 -4.71 -3.40
C HIS A 56 13.91 -5.17 -1.93
N ILE A 57 12.87 -5.85 -1.45
CA ILE A 57 12.88 -6.44 -0.10
C ILE A 57 13.99 -7.48 0.04
N TRP A 58 14.19 -8.34 -0.96
CA TRP A 58 15.29 -9.31 -0.93
C TRP A 58 16.66 -8.61 -0.89
N MET A 59 16.85 -7.53 -1.66
CA MET A 59 18.07 -6.73 -1.61
C MET A 59 18.32 -6.10 -0.22
N PHE A 60 17.27 -5.72 0.52
CA PHE A 60 17.42 -5.28 1.91
C PHE A 60 17.92 -6.40 2.83
N ILE A 61 17.46 -7.64 2.62
CA ILE A 61 17.94 -8.80 3.38
C ILE A 61 19.42 -9.03 3.11
N VAL A 62 19.82 -8.97 1.83
CA VAL A 62 21.22 -9.08 1.40
C VAL A 62 22.07 -7.95 2.00
N ALA A 63 21.56 -6.71 2.03
CA ALA A 63 22.24 -5.57 2.65
C ALA A 63 22.46 -5.76 4.16
N LEU A 64 21.56 -6.49 4.83
CA LEU A 64 21.69 -6.89 6.24
C LEU A 64 22.59 -8.13 6.44
N ARG A 65 23.33 -8.55 5.40
CA ARG A 65 24.23 -9.71 5.38
C ARG A 65 23.54 -11.06 5.62
N ALA A 66 22.26 -11.17 5.26
CA ALA A 66 21.52 -12.43 5.26
C ALA A 66 21.25 -12.91 3.82
N TRP A 67 21.23 -14.23 3.62
CA TRP A 67 21.20 -14.83 2.28
C TRP A 67 20.13 -15.92 2.14
N PRO A 68 18.84 -15.64 2.41
CA PRO A 68 17.79 -16.60 2.12
C PRO A 68 17.72 -16.88 0.61
N PRO A 69 17.35 -18.11 0.20
CA PRO A 69 17.09 -18.43 -1.19
C PRO A 69 16.06 -17.46 -1.79
N PHE A 70 16.38 -16.88 -2.95
CA PHE A 70 15.53 -15.89 -3.59
C PHE A 70 14.08 -16.36 -3.76
N VAL A 71 13.89 -17.62 -4.19
CA VAL A 71 12.57 -18.23 -4.37
C VAL A 71 11.80 -18.34 -3.06
N ALA A 72 12.48 -18.64 -1.95
CA ALA A 72 11.84 -18.66 -0.63
C ALA A 72 11.40 -17.24 -0.23
N SER A 73 12.24 -16.23 -0.46
CA SER A 73 11.87 -14.83 -0.20
C SER A 73 10.71 -14.35 -1.06
N LEU A 74 10.59 -14.80 -2.32
CA LEU A 74 9.44 -14.48 -3.18
C LEU A 74 8.12 -15.04 -2.64
N GLY A 75 8.13 -16.16 -1.93
CA GLY A 75 6.93 -16.72 -1.29
C GLY A 75 6.64 -16.11 0.10
N LEU A 76 7.67 -15.93 0.92
CA LEU A 76 7.51 -15.50 2.32
C LEU A 76 7.28 -13.99 2.47
N ALA A 77 7.90 -13.15 1.64
CA ALA A 77 7.74 -11.70 1.72
C ALA A 77 6.30 -11.23 1.44
N PRO A 78 5.58 -11.73 0.42
CA PRO A 78 4.15 -11.43 0.25
C PRO A 78 3.31 -11.82 1.45
N LEU A 79 3.56 -12.99 2.06
CA LEU A 79 2.82 -13.44 3.26
C LEU A 79 3.03 -12.49 4.43
N ALA A 80 4.26 -12.00 4.64
CA ALA A 80 4.54 -10.99 5.66
C ALA A 80 3.85 -9.64 5.37
N ILE A 81 3.78 -9.22 4.10
CA ILE A 81 3.06 -8.01 3.68
C ILE A 81 1.55 -8.16 3.93
N LEU A 82 0.98 -9.31 3.58
CA LEU A 82 -0.44 -9.62 3.82
C LEU A 82 -0.77 -9.62 5.32
N ALA A 83 0.12 -10.16 6.15
CA ALA A 83 -0.01 -10.07 7.60
C ALA A 83 0.00 -8.61 8.10
N GLY A 84 0.86 -7.76 7.50
CA GLY A 84 0.90 -6.32 7.78
C GLY A 84 -0.33 -5.53 7.33
N LEU A 85 -1.11 -6.04 6.37
CA LEU A 85 -2.35 -5.40 5.93
C LEU A 85 -3.52 -5.65 6.89
N LEU A 86 -3.36 -6.54 7.87
CA LEU A 86 -4.35 -6.71 8.93
C LEU A 86 -4.45 -5.40 9.74
N PRO A 87 -5.66 -4.89 10.02
CA PRO A 87 -5.89 -3.61 10.69
C PRO A 87 -5.64 -3.69 12.21
N LEU A 88 -4.53 -4.31 12.60
CA LEU A 88 -4.10 -4.49 13.98
C LEU A 88 -3.16 -3.37 14.44
N THR A 89 -2.47 -2.70 13.50
CA THR A 89 -1.49 -1.64 13.80
C THR A 89 -1.50 -0.51 12.78
N PHE A 90 -0.90 0.64 13.16
CA PHE A 90 -0.73 1.78 12.25
C PHE A 90 0.18 1.40 11.07
N ALA A 91 -0.39 1.45 9.86
CA ALA A 91 0.30 1.12 8.60
C ALA A 91 0.97 -0.28 8.56
N GLY A 92 0.55 -1.20 9.43
CA GLY A 92 1.12 -2.56 9.50
C GLY A 92 2.48 -2.65 10.20
N VAL A 93 2.97 -1.55 10.79
CA VAL A 93 4.23 -1.54 11.58
C VAL A 93 4.04 -2.41 12.82
N GLY A 94 5.00 -3.28 13.13
CA GLY A 94 4.85 -4.29 14.18
C GLY A 94 4.29 -5.62 13.67
N THR A 95 3.07 -5.69 13.13
CA THR A 95 2.48 -6.96 12.64
C THR A 95 3.29 -7.54 11.49
N ARG A 96 3.64 -6.72 10.50
CA ARG A 96 4.53 -7.12 9.40
C ARG A 96 5.90 -7.53 9.92
N ASP A 97 6.44 -6.78 10.87
CA ASP A 97 7.81 -6.95 11.33
C ASP A 97 7.94 -8.24 12.17
N ALA A 98 6.92 -8.56 12.98
CA ALA A 98 6.77 -9.84 13.65
C ALA A 98 6.58 -10.99 12.67
N ALA A 99 5.79 -10.80 11.61
CA ALA A 99 5.62 -11.79 10.55
C ALA A 99 6.94 -12.07 9.79
N LEU A 100 7.74 -11.04 9.53
CA LEU A 100 9.08 -11.20 8.95
C LEU A 100 9.99 -12.04 9.86
N ILE A 101 10.02 -11.75 11.17
CA ILE A 101 10.80 -12.55 12.13
C ILE A 101 10.30 -14.00 12.17
N PHE A 102 8.99 -14.21 12.19
CA PHE A 102 8.40 -15.54 12.28
C PHE A 102 8.63 -16.38 11.03
N PHE A 103 8.36 -15.81 9.84
CA PHE A 103 8.50 -16.53 8.57
C PHE A 103 9.95 -16.76 8.16
N PHE A 104 10.86 -15.86 8.53
CA PHE A 104 12.28 -15.99 8.19
C PHE A 104 13.16 -16.52 9.33
N LYS A 105 12.57 -17.04 10.41
CA LYS A 105 13.30 -17.58 11.57
C LYS A 105 14.36 -18.62 11.20
N ASP A 106 14.11 -19.41 10.15
CA ASP A 106 15.01 -20.47 9.69
C ASP A 106 16.14 -19.94 8.77
N TYR A 107 16.07 -18.67 8.37
CA TYR A 107 17.04 -18.01 7.49
C TYR A 107 17.92 -16.99 8.19
N PHE A 108 17.39 -16.26 9.18
CA PHE A 108 18.16 -15.26 9.94
C PHE A 108 17.59 -15.02 11.34
N ALA A 109 18.43 -14.43 12.20
CA ALA A 109 18.07 -14.13 13.58
C ALA A 109 17.05 -12.99 13.70
N ALA A 110 16.29 -12.97 14.80
CA ALA A 110 15.27 -11.96 15.06
C ALA A 110 15.75 -10.49 14.94
N PRO A 111 16.98 -10.11 15.35
CA PRO A 111 17.48 -8.74 15.14
C PRO A 111 17.54 -8.34 13.67
N THR A 112 17.94 -9.26 12.78
CA THR A 112 17.95 -9.03 11.33
C THR A 112 16.54 -8.84 10.78
N GLY A 113 15.57 -9.62 11.28
CA GLY A 113 14.15 -9.45 10.92
C GLY A 113 13.57 -8.11 11.37
N ALA A 114 13.92 -7.65 12.58
CA ALA A 114 13.52 -6.33 13.08
C ALA A 114 14.13 -5.20 12.24
N ALA A 115 15.42 -5.30 11.89
CA ALA A 115 16.09 -4.35 11.01
C ALA A 115 15.46 -4.31 9.61
N LEU A 116 15.08 -5.47 9.06
CA LEU A 116 14.35 -5.55 7.79
C LEU A 116 12.98 -4.86 7.87
N GLY A 117 12.26 -5.03 8.97
CA GLY A 117 11.01 -4.33 9.24
C GLY A 117 11.18 -2.81 9.23
N LEU A 118 12.25 -2.31 9.86
CA LEU A 118 12.59 -0.88 9.84
C LEU A 118 12.88 -0.38 8.43
N LEU A 119 13.68 -1.11 7.63
CA LEU A 119 13.95 -0.77 6.22
C LEU A 119 12.66 -0.75 5.39
N CYS A 120 11.73 -1.67 5.64
CA CYS A 120 10.44 -1.71 4.98
C CYS A 120 9.55 -0.50 5.34
N THR A 121 9.67 0.07 6.54
CA THR A 121 9.00 1.32 6.92
C THR A 121 9.68 2.52 6.27
N LEU A 122 11.01 2.54 6.28
CA LEU A 122 11.81 3.60 5.68
C LEU A 122 11.53 3.74 4.17
N ARG A 123 11.21 2.63 3.51
CA ARG A 123 10.73 2.60 2.11
C ARG A 123 9.52 3.51 1.85
N TYR A 124 8.67 3.75 2.84
CA TYR A 124 7.53 4.68 2.71
C TYR A 124 7.89 6.09 3.19
N VAL A 125 8.73 6.19 4.22
CA VAL A 125 9.12 7.47 4.83
C VAL A 125 10.02 8.28 3.89
N ILE A 126 11.01 7.66 3.24
CA ILE A 126 11.95 8.38 2.34
C ILE A 126 11.21 9.05 1.18
N PRO A 127 10.37 8.36 0.39
CA PRO A 127 9.63 9.00 -0.70
C PRO A 127 8.67 10.09 -0.20
N ALA A 128 8.06 9.89 0.97
CA ALA A 128 7.17 10.89 1.56
C ALA A 128 7.92 12.19 1.90
N VAL A 129 9.08 12.08 2.56
CA VAL A 129 9.93 13.23 2.89
C VAL A 129 10.50 13.88 1.63
N ALA A 130 10.97 13.08 0.67
CA ALA A 130 11.48 13.57 -0.61
C ALA A 130 10.40 14.29 -1.45
N GLY A 131 9.13 13.94 -1.28
CA GLY A 131 7.99 14.57 -1.96
C GLY A 131 7.58 15.93 -1.40
N ILE A 132 7.93 16.25 -0.14
CA ILE A 132 7.57 17.51 0.53
C ILE A 132 7.94 18.77 -0.29
N PRO A 133 9.17 18.95 -0.79
CA PRO A 133 9.54 20.16 -1.54
C PRO A 133 8.75 20.32 -2.86
N PHE A 134 8.27 19.23 -3.46
CA PHE A 134 7.44 19.31 -4.67
C PHE A 134 6.00 19.64 -4.30
N PHE A 135 5.49 19.09 -3.21
CA PHE A 135 4.15 19.35 -2.71
C PHE A 135 3.94 20.81 -2.30
N THR A 136 4.93 21.42 -1.64
CA THR A 136 4.87 22.85 -1.25
C THR A 136 4.82 23.78 -2.47
N ARG A 137 5.55 23.45 -3.54
CA ARG A 137 5.52 24.18 -4.81
C ARG A 137 4.15 24.07 -5.50
N TYR A 138 3.56 22.88 -5.52
CA TYR A 138 2.23 22.67 -6.08
C TYR A 138 1.16 23.46 -5.31
N LEU A 139 1.21 23.47 -3.98
CA LEU A 139 0.29 24.26 -3.15
C LEU A 139 0.43 25.76 -3.42
N ALA A 140 1.65 26.28 -3.55
CA ALA A 140 1.90 27.68 -3.90
C ALA A 140 1.35 28.04 -5.28
N TYR A 141 1.47 27.14 -6.26
CA TYR A 141 0.89 27.32 -7.59
C TYR A 141 -0.65 27.37 -7.54
N SER A 142 -1.29 26.44 -6.83
CA SER A 142 -2.76 26.41 -6.70
C SER A 142 -3.38 27.61 -5.96
N ARG A 143 -2.58 28.32 -5.16
CA ARG A 143 -2.98 29.52 -4.41
C ARG A 143 -2.69 30.83 -5.14
N SER A 144 -2.01 30.79 -6.28
CA SER A 144 -1.79 31.99 -7.08
C SER A 144 -3.13 32.42 -7.69
N PRO A 145 -3.62 33.64 -7.42
CA PRO A 145 -4.84 34.13 -8.04
C PRO A 145 -4.63 34.13 -9.56
N ALA A 146 -5.61 33.59 -10.29
CA ALA A 146 -5.64 33.67 -11.74
C ALA A 146 -5.43 35.14 -12.13
N ARG A 147 -4.27 35.47 -12.70
CA ARG A 147 -4.08 36.76 -13.37
C ARG A 147 -4.93 36.72 -14.64
N THR A 148 -6.16 37.18 -14.51
CA THR A 148 -6.93 37.76 -15.62
C THR A 148 -6.34 39.11 -15.96
#